data_AF-A0A7V1TUY3-F1
#
_entry.id   AF-A0A7V1TUY3-F1
#
_cell.length_a   1.000
_cell.length_b   1.000
_cell.length_c   1.000
_cell.angle_alpha   90.00
_cell.angle_beta   90.00
_cell.angle_gamma   90.00
#
_symmetry.space_group_name_H-M   'P 1'
#
loop_
_entity.id
_entity.type
_entity.pdbx_description
1 polymer ?
#
loop_
_entity_poly.entity_id
_entity_poly.type
_entity_poly.pdbx_seq_one_letter_code
_entity_poly.pdbx_strand_id
1 'polypeptide(L)'
;MKRRPVHIHLLSCADVYSHLCENLDSKLDSESCRKIKAHLKECKNCSALLDSLKKTIYLYRHYPAPKIPAKARKELFAIIHMEKEKRKKARC
;
A
#
# COMPACT_ATOMS: atom_id res chain seq x y z
N MET A 1 -17.13 0.87 -26.22
CA MET A 1 -17.25 1.19 -24.78
C MET A 1 -17.82 -0.03 -24.04
N LYS A 2 -16.99 -0.83 -23.34
CA LYS A 2 -17.47 -2.03 -22.65
C LYS A 2 -18.27 -1.61 -21.42
N ARG A 3 -19.58 -1.88 -21.42
CA ARG A 3 -20.46 -1.63 -20.26
C ARG A 3 -19.90 -2.38 -19.05
N ARG A 4 -19.71 -1.68 -17.94
CA ARG A 4 -19.33 -2.30 -16.67
C ARG A 4 -20.47 -3.25 -16.26
N PRO A 5 -20.18 -4.52 -15.90
CA PRO A 5 -21.18 -5.41 -15.34
C PRO A 5 -21.76 -4.77 -14.08
N VAL A 6 -23.09 -4.62 -14.03
CA VAL A 6 -23.78 -4.07 -12.87
C VAL A 6 -24.02 -5.24 -11.90
N HIS A 7 -23.08 -5.45 -10.99
CA HIS A 7 -23.27 -6.35 -9.85
C HIS A 7 -23.58 -5.50 -8.61
N ILE A 8 -24.61 -5.88 -7.86
CA ILE A 8 -25.12 -5.14 -6.70
C ILE A 8 -24.25 -5.48 -5.50
N HIS A 9 -23.47 -4.52 -5.03
CA HIS A 9 -22.60 -4.65 -3.85
C HIS A 9 -23.04 -3.66 -2.78
N LEU A 10 -22.91 -4.03 -1.50
CA LEU A 10 -23.12 -3.10 -0.38
C LEU A 10 -22.12 -1.92 -0.38
N LEU A 11 -21.02 -2.03 -1.13
CA LEU A 11 -19.96 -1.02 -1.23
C LEU A 11 -19.46 -0.94 -2.68
N SER A 12 -19.27 0.27 -3.21
CA SER A 12 -18.90 0.48 -4.61
C SER A 12 -17.40 0.28 -4.85
N CYS A 13 -17.00 0.03 -6.10
CA CYS A 13 -15.58 -0.07 -6.44
C CYS A 13 -14.82 1.25 -6.19
N ALA A 14 -15.50 2.40 -6.23
CA ALA A 14 -14.91 3.70 -5.93
C ALA A 14 -14.53 3.81 -4.45
N ASP A 15 -15.41 3.31 -3.56
CA ASP A 15 -15.16 3.27 -2.12
C ASP A 15 -13.97 2.36 -1.79
N VAL A 16 -13.87 1.21 -2.47
CA VAL A 16 -12.69 0.32 -2.35
C VAL A 16 -11.42 1.03 -2.78
N TYR A 17 -11.44 1.73 -3.91
CA TYR A 17 -10.27 2.44 -4.41
C TYR A 17 -9.81 3.53 -3.44
N SER A 18 -10.73 4.39 -2.97
CA SER A 18 -10.40 5.46 -2.02
C SER A 18 -9.76 4.89 -0.76
N HIS A 19 -10.37 3.85 -0.18
CA HIS A 19 -9.86 3.24 1.03
C HIS A 19 -8.48 2.59 0.83
N LEU A 20 -8.24 1.92 -0.31
CA LEU A 20 -6.93 1.34 -0.62
C LEU A 20 -5.86 2.42 -0.73
N CYS A 21 -6.16 3.56 -1.35
CA CYS A 21 -5.22 4.68 -1.48
C CYS A 21 -4.93 5.36 -0.14
N GLU A 22 -5.94 5.55 0.70
CA GLU A 22 -5.82 6.22 1.99
C GLU A 22 -5.08 5.38 3.04
N ASN A 23 -5.06 4.06 2.89
CA ASN A 23 -4.64 3.13 3.95
C ASN A 23 -3.48 2.20 3.56
N LEU A 24 -2.63 2.64 2.65
CA LEU A 24 -1.49 1.85 2.15
C LEU A 24 -0.51 1.38 3.23
N ASP A 25 -0.42 2.09 4.36
CA ASP A 25 0.58 1.87 5.41
C ASP A 25 0.00 1.54 6.80
N SER A 26 -1.32 1.39 6.95
CA SER A 26 -1.96 1.19 8.26
C SER A 26 -2.41 -0.26 8.51
N LYS A 27 -2.21 -0.76 9.74
CA LYS A 27 -2.86 -1.99 10.22
C LYS A 27 -4.32 -1.67 10.52
N LEU A 28 -5.24 -2.25 9.77
CA LEU A 28 -6.66 -1.94 9.95
C LEU A 28 -7.50 -3.19 10.10
N ASP A 29 -8.13 -3.29 11.25
CA ASP A 29 -9.25 -4.19 11.55
C ASP A 29 -10.53 -3.38 11.79
N SER A 30 -10.79 -2.40 10.92
CA SER A 30 -12.02 -1.61 10.97
C SER A 30 -13.18 -2.33 10.25
N GLU A 31 -14.41 -1.92 10.55
CA GLU A 31 -15.60 -2.41 9.85
C GLU A 31 -15.49 -2.22 8.32
N SER A 32 -14.96 -1.08 7.89
CA SER A 32 -14.70 -0.77 6.48
C SER A 32 -13.74 -1.78 5.84
N CYS A 33 -12.68 -2.18 6.55
CA CYS A 33 -11.77 -3.20 6.05
C CYS A 33 -12.44 -4.56 5.87
N ARG A 34 -13.37 -4.94 6.76
CA ARG A 34 -14.14 -6.19 6.60
C ARG A 34 -15.03 -6.14 5.35
N LYS A 35 -15.74 -5.04 5.13
CA LYS A 35 -16.57 -4.83 3.93
C LYS A 35 -15.74 -4.87 2.65
N ILE A 36 -14.56 -4.26 2.66
CA ILE A 36 -13.64 -4.25 1.52
C ILE A 36 -13.05 -5.64 1.25
N LYS A 37 -12.64 -6.37 2.30
CA LYS A 37 -12.21 -7.77 2.16
C LYS A 37 -13.31 -8.64 1.55
N ALA A 38 -14.59 -8.41 1.90
CA ALA A 38 -15.70 -9.10 1.26
C ALA A 38 -15.84 -8.71 -0.22
N HIS A 39 -15.83 -7.42 -0.56
CA HIS A 39 -15.89 -6.96 -1.96
C HIS A 39 -14.76 -7.54 -2.82
N LEU A 40 -13.53 -7.58 -2.30
CA LEU A 40 -12.37 -8.10 -3.01
C LEU A 40 -12.44 -9.63 -3.27
N LYS A 41 -13.26 -10.37 -2.53
CA LYS A 41 -13.52 -11.80 -2.81
C LYS A 41 -14.50 -11.98 -3.97
N GLU A 42 -15.49 -11.09 -4.08
CA GLU A 42 -16.57 -11.19 -5.06
C GLU A 42 -16.24 -10.49 -6.39
N CYS A 43 -15.44 -9.41 -6.36
CA CYS A 43 -15.21 -8.54 -7.52
C CYS A 43 -13.81 -8.72 -8.13
N LYS A 44 -13.72 -9.53 -9.20
CA LYS A 44 -12.47 -9.81 -9.94
C LYS A 44 -11.72 -8.55 -10.38
N ASN A 45 -12.43 -7.48 -10.76
CA ASN A 45 -11.80 -6.23 -11.20
C ASN A 45 -11.03 -5.56 -10.05
N CYS A 46 -11.63 -5.52 -8.85
CA CYS A 46 -11.00 -4.93 -7.68
C CYS A 46 -9.89 -5.81 -7.11
N SER A 47 -10.03 -7.14 -7.19
CA SER A 47 -8.92 -8.06 -6.86
C SER A 47 -7.72 -7.83 -7.79
N ALA A 48 -7.95 -7.74 -9.10
CA ALA A 48 -6.89 -7.46 -10.08
C ALA A 48 -6.23 -6.09 -9.86
N LEU A 49 -7.01 -5.08 -9.51
CA LEU A 49 -6.49 -3.75 -9.14
C LEU A 49 -5.59 -3.84 -7.90
N LEU A 50 -6.04 -4.52 -6.84
CA LEU A 50 -5.26 -4.72 -5.63
C LEU A 50 -3.95 -5.46 -5.91
N ASP A 51 -3.99 -6.50 -6.74
CA ASP A 51 -2.79 -7.24 -7.13
C ASP A 51 -1.81 -6.38 -7.92
N SER A 52 -2.32 -5.54 -8.82
CA SER A 52 -1.50 -4.58 -9.58
C SER A 52 -0.83 -3.57 -8.64
N LEU A 53 -1.58 -3.03 -7.68
CA LEU A 53 -1.07 -2.11 -6.67
C LEU A 53 0.02 -2.76 -5.79
N LYS A 54 -0.21 -4.00 -5.33
CA LYS A 54 0.80 -4.78 -4.58
C LYS A 54 2.09 -4.97 -5.38
N LYS A 55 1.98 -5.30 -6.68
CA LYS A 55 3.14 -5.42 -7.58
C LYS A 55 3.87 -4.10 -7.73
N THR A 56 3.16 -3.00 -7.90
CA THR A 56 3.76 -1.65 -7.96
C THR A 56 4.53 -1.35 -6.67
N ILE A 57 3.95 -1.56 -5.49
CA ILE A 57 4.63 -1.37 -4.20
C ILE A 57 5.86 -2.27 -4.08
N TYR A 58 5.75 -3.54 -4.49
CA TYR A 58 6.87 -4.47 -4.51
C TYR A 58 8.02 -3.95 -5.37
N LEU A 59 7.73 -3.49 -6.60
CA LEU A 59 8.73 -2.94 -7.51
C LEU A 59 9.41 -1.72 -6.90
N TYR A 60 8.66 -0.76 -6.36
CA TYR A 60 9.23 0.43 -5.73
C TYR A 60 10.10 0.10 -4.50
N ARG A 61 9.72 -0.92 -3.70
CA ARG A 61 10.51 -1.35 -2.53
C ARG A 61 11.83 -2.04 -2.91
N HIS A 62 11.86 -2.73 -4.05
CA HIS A 62 13.04 -3.44 -4.55
C HIS A 62 13.84 -2.64 -5.57
N TYR A 63 13.31 -1.50 -6.01
CA TYR A 63 14.03 -0.58 -6.86
C TYR A 63 15.28 -0.08 -6.10
N PRO A 64 16.47 -0.11 -6.72
CA PRO A 64 17.68 0.33 -6.05
C PRO A 64 17.51 1.78 -5.61
N ALA A 65 17.56 1.98 -4.29
CA ALA A 65 17.48 3.31 -3.73
C ALA A 65 18.66 4.14 -4.27
N PRO A 66 18.44 5.41 -4.67
CA PRO A 66 19.54 6.26 -5.07
C PRO A 66 20.55 6.37 -3.94
N LYS A 67 21.84 6.47 -4.30
CA LYS A 67 22.90 6.68 -3.31
C LYS A 67 22.72 8.05 -2.66
N ILE A 68 22.08 8.09 -1.49
CA ILE A 68 21.95 9.31 -0.69
C ILE A 68 23.27 9.54 0.07
N PRO A 69 23.91 10.71 -0.04
CA PRO A 69 25.10 11.04 0.73
C PRO A 69 24.87 10.86 2.23
N ALA A 70 25.85 10.28 2.92
CA ALA A 70 25.75 10.03 4.37
C ALA A 70 25.47 11.31 5.18
N LYS A 71 26.01 12.46 4.71
CA LYS A 71 25.78 13.79 5.29
C LYS A 71 24.30 14.19 5.22
N ALA A 72 23.70 14.18 4.03
CA ALA A 72 22.28 14.51 3.83
C ALA A 72 21.36 13.61 4.65
N ARG A 73 21.68 12.31 4.75
CA ARG A 73 20.96 11.37 5.63
C ARG A 73 21.09 11.78 7.10
N LYS A 74 22.29 12.10 7.57
CA LYS A 74 22.53 12.49 8.97
C LYS A 74 21.78 13.78 9.33
N GLU A 75 21.82 14.78 8.45
CA GLU A 75 21.11 16.05 8.62
C GLU A 75 19.60 15.85 8.67
N LEU A 76 19.04 15.08 7.74
CA LEU A 76 17.61 14.78 7.72
C LEU A 76 17.16 14.12 9.04
N PHE A 77 17.87 13.08 9.50
CA PHE A 77 17.52 12.37 10.73
C PHE A 77 17.62 13.26 11.99
N ALA A 78 18.57 14.20 12.01
CA ALA A 78 18.66 15.19 13.09
C ALA A 78 17.47 16.16 13.09
N ILE A 79 17.03 16.62 11.92
CA ILE A 79 15.89 17.54 11.77
C ILE A 79 14.57 16.88 12.20
N ILE A 80 14.36 15.61 11.82
CA ILE A 80 13.11 14.88 12.14
C ILE A 80 13.15 14.17 13.50
N HIS A 81 14.15 14.46 14.35
CA HIS A 81 14.35 13.87 15.68
C HIS A 81 14.31 12.33 15.70
N MET A 82 14.81 11.66 14.65
CA MET A 82 14.86 10.20 14.58
C MET A 82 16.25 9.69 14.95
N GLU A 83 16.31 8.79 15.93
CA GLU A 83 17.55 8.06 16.22
C GLU A 83 17.81 6.96 15.17
N LYS A 84 19.09 6.66 14.94
CA LYS A 84 19.48 5.61 14.00
C LYS A 84 19.05 4.24 14.53
N GLU A 85 17.94 3.71 14.03
CA GLU A 85 17.63 2.27 14.12
C GLU A 85 18.77 1.50 13.45
N LYS A 86 19.59 0.80 14.25
CA LYS A 86 20.62 -0.10 13.74
C LYS A 86 19.91 -1.20 12.98
N ARG A 87 19.91 -1.17 11.63
CA ARG A 87 19.54 -2.33 10.82
C ARG A 87 20.43 -3.49 11.27
N LYS A 88 19.91 -4.36 12.13
CA LYS A 88 20.54 -5.65 12.42
C LYS A 88 20.61 -6.37 11.08
N LYS A 89 21.82 -6.56 10.57
CA LYS A 89 22.04 -7.51 9.47
C LYS A 89 21.43 -8.83 9.96
N ALA A 90 20.34 -9.27 9.33
CA ALA A 90 19.97 -10.67 9.40
C ALA A 90 21.16 -11.44 8.83
N ARG A 91 21.73 -12.25 9.72
CA ARG A 91 22.99 -12.95 9.62
C ARG A 91 22.67 -14.35 9.08
N CYS A 92 23.40 -14.73 8.03
CA CYS A 92 23.51 -16.05 7.39
C CYS A 92 22.21 -16.65 6.81
#